data_AF-A0A8K0NZY8-F1
#
_entry.id   AF-A0A8K0NZY8-F1
#
_cell.length_a   1.000
_cell.length_b   1.000
_cell.length_c   1.000
_cell.angle_alpha   90.00
_cell.angle_beta   90.00
_cell.angle_gamma   90.00
#
_symmetry.space_group_name_H-M   'P 1'
#
loop_
_entity.id
_entity.type
_entity.pdbx_description
1 polymer ?
#
loop_
_entity_poly.entity_id
_entity_poly.type
_entity_poly.pdbx_seq_one_letter_code
_entity_poly.pdbx_strand_id
1 'polypeptide(L)'
;MDKEKELQAIIEKQQDKINQYKARLGDIITAYKGLGKEKEALEASLKALNTRPKVKKHATPKGKKENATDSEKQKEEDGQLSKSLTEIKTLSESLTTLSEEKSRLEASYQADRKRLLLERDELEVTVKELSEKLLWERQERGTEQSNYERMIKRWEEAEIEWRRLAASQEERIRSLESRVALLSDSLAAQHALHQRDHGAMQALKERMAELALERVSLYANKPVPREEPPIAEEKEEVKGTVTLPPELAAFTLSSDEKSTESSNKDDKPNEETKVADSTELLEIKNKPLIQEISLLQEKVKDLTIRLHQEEENHRRTEQNTAEIVRLEKEHWERCLAATTSEFRVKTSQLEGEMLRQRQRSLALLDEKDAEITRLRASLEIGATKSGIMLALADGAAGREGRIGGPPLLHHAHEAARLEVELREVRAERRILENQLHDARKEIAFLEEEKKTEVNLLQAEVDRLKRCQSREGAHLEYLKNVVLSYLLTTRESRRCHMLSAIAAVLRFTPEECNRVSKLHKFST
;
A
#
# COMPACT_ATOMS: atom_id res chain seq x y z
N MET A 1 -3.75 -19.56 11.45
CA MET A 1 -3.73 -18.09 11.57
C MET A 1 -4.82 -17.45 10.73
N ASP A 2 -4.60 -17.16 9.44
CA ASP A 2 -5.45 -16.15 8.78
C ASP A 2 -6.85 -16.67 8.40
N LYS A 3 -6.98 -17.93 7.98
CA LYS A 3 -8.30 -18.59 7.82
C LYS A 3 -9.13 -18.66 9.11
N GLU A 4 -8.47 -18.68 10.27
CA GLU A 4 -9.17 -18.65 11.57
C GLU A 4 -9.66 -17.24 11.88
N LYS A 5 -8.86 -16.21 11.59
CA LYS A 5 -9.29 -14.80 11.66
C LYS A 5 -10.46 -14.50 10.71
N GLU A 6 -10.41 -15.01 9.47
CA GLU A 6 -11.50 -14.88 8.51
C GLU A 6 -12.79 -15.55 9.01
N LEU A 7 -12.71 -16.79 9.51
CA LEU A 7 -13.85 -17.48 10.09
C LEU A 7 -14.41 -16.77 11.32
N GLN A 8 -13.53 -16.24 12.20
CA GLN A 8 -13.93 -15.46 13.37
C GLN A 8 -14.66 -14.17 12.97
N ALA A 9 -14.14 -13.41 11.99
CA ALA A 9 -14.79 -12.22 11.45
C ALA A 9 -16.10 -12.52 10.70
N ILE A 10 -16.26 -13.73 10.13
CA ILE A 10 -17.53 -14.20 9.56
C ILE A 10 -18.54 -14.53 10.66
N ILE A 11 -18.12 -15.20 11.74
CA ILE A 11 -18.96 -15.51 12.91
C ILE A 11 -19.46 -14.22 13.57
N GLU A 12 -18.58 -13.23 13.74
CA GLU A 12 -18.89 -11.92 14.29
C GLU A 12 -19.94 -11.18 13.43
N LYS A 13 -19.71 -11.07 12.12
CA LYS A 13 -20.68 -10.52 11.16
C LYS A 13 -21.99 -11.31 11.04
N GLN A 14 -22.01 -12.58 11.44
CA GLN A 14 -23.25 -13.36 11.56
C GLN A 14 -23.98 -13.05 12.88
N GLN A 15 -23.24 -12.94 13.98
CA GLN A 15 -23.78 -12.58 15.30
C GLN A 15 -24.42 -11.19 15.29
N ASP A 16 -23.80 -10.20 14.63
CA ASP A 16 -24.38 -8.86 14.45
C ASP A 16 -25.72 -8.91 13.71
N LYS A 17 -25.79 -9.66 12.60
CA LYS A 17 -27.04 -9.84 11.85
C LYS A 17 -28.10 -10.53 12.70
N ILE A 18 -27.72 -11.56 13.45
CA ILE A 18 -28.61 -12.25 14.39
C ILE A 18 -29.12 -11.28 15.47
N ASN A 19 -28.28 -10.39 15.99
CA ASN A 19 -28.67 -9.39 16.99
C ASN A 19 -29.59 -8.31 16.40
N GLN A 20 -29.32 -7.83 15.19
CA GLN A 20 -30.22 -6.92 14.46
C GLN A 20 -31.59 -7.57 14.16
N TYR A 21 -31.61 -8.85 13.77
CA TYR A 21 -32.86 -9.59 13.57
C TYR A 21 -33.61 -9.84 14.88
N LYS A 22 -32.92 -10.15 15.99
CA LYS A 22 -33.53 -10.26 17.33
C LYS A 22 -34.17 -8.94 17.77
N ALA A 23 -33.48 -7.81 17.57
CA ALA A 23 -34.00 -6.48 17.90
C ALA A 23 -35.28 -6.18 17.12
N ARG A 24 -35.20 -6.24 15.78
CA ARG A 24 -36.36 -6.03 14.89
C ARG A 24 -37.52 -6.98 15.18
N LEU A 25 -37.25 -8.24 15.53
CA LEU A 25 -38.29 -9.20 15.92
C LEU A 25 -38.92 -8.82 17.27
N GLY A 26 -38.13 -8.32 18.23
CA GLY A 26 -38.63 -7.76 19.50
C GLY A 26 -39.53 -6.54 19.29
N ASP A 27 -39.15 -5.63 18.39
CA ASP A 27 -39.93 -4.46 18.00
C ASP A 27 -41.27 -4.89 17.35
N ILE A 28 -41.20 -5.80 16.39
CA ILE A 28 -42.37 -6.40 15.73
C ILE A 28 -43.29 -7.10 16.75
N ILE A 29 -42.76 -7.92 17.64
CA ILE A 29 -43.54 -8.58 18.71
C ILE A 29 -44.19 -7.54 19.64
N THR A 30 -43.51 -6.43 19.92
CA THR A 30 -44.04 -5.35 20.76
C THR A 30 -45.17 -4.59 20.05
N ALA A 31 -45.03 -4.32 18.75
CA ALA A 31 -46.09 -3.75 17.92
C ALA A 31 -47.30 -4.68 17.80
N TYR A 32 -47.09 -5.98 17.55
CA TYR A 32 -48.18 -6.98 17.54
C TYR A 32 -48.88 -7.11 18.90
N LYS A 33 -48.18 -6.95 20.02
CA LYS A 33 -48.79 -6.91 21.36
C LYS A 33 -49.61 -5.64 21.58
N GLY A 34 -49.16 -4.48 21.08
CA GLY A 34 -49.94 -3.24 21.10
C GLY A 34 -51.23 -3.38 20.28
N LEU A 35 -51.11 -3.77 19.01
CA LEU A 35 -52.23 -4.03 18.10
C LEU A 35 -53.19 -5.11 18.64
N GLY A 36 -52.67 -6.10 19.39
CA GLY A 36 -53.46 -7.09 20.12
C GLY A 36 -54.37 -6.45 21.17
N LYS A 37 -53.85 -5.56 22.01
CA LYS A 37 -54.66 -4.80 22.98
C LYS A 37 -55.67 -3.88 22.30
N GLU A 38 -55.27 -3.18 21.24
CA GLU A 38 -56.19 -2.32 20.46
C GLU A 38 -57.36 -3.14 19.92
N LYS A 39 -57.09 -4.34 19.39
CA LYS A 39 -58.11 -5.29 18.94
C LYS A 39 -59.00 -5.77 20.10
N GLU A 40 -58.42 -6.16 21.23
CA GLU A 40 -59.17 -6.62 22.40
C GLU A 40 -60.08 -5.51 22.98
N ALA A 41 -59.58 -4.28 23.04
CA ALA A 41 -60.34 -3.11 23.42
C ALA A 41 -61.51 -2.85 22.45
N LEU A 42 -61.26 -2.86 21.14
CA LEU A 42 -62.29 -2.69 20.11
C LEU A 42 -63.32 -3.83 20.09
N GLU A 43 -62.91 -5.07 20.33
CA GLU A 43 -63.81 -6.23 20.45
C GLU A 43 -64.66 -6.14 21.73
N ALA A 44 -64.12 -5.60 22.83
CA ALA A 44 -64.90 -5.27 24.03
C ALA A 44 -65.93 -4.15 23.74
N SER A 45 -65.54 -3.06 23.06
CA SER A 45 -66.46 -1.99 22.64
C SER A 45 -67.59 -2.53 21.75
N LEU A 46 -67.26 -3.37 20.76
CA LEU A 46 -68.23 -4.01 19.87
C LEU A 46 -69.20 -4.92 20.61
N LYS A 47 -68.69 -5.69 21.58
CA LYS A 47 -69.50 -6.59 22.40
C LYS A 47 -70.50 -5.83 23.26
N ALA A 48 -70.08 -4.72 23.90
CA ALA A 48 -70.94 -3.83 24.68
C ALA A 48 -71.96 -3.05 23.81
N LEU A 49 -71.64 -2.77 22.54
CA LEU A 49 -72.59 -2.15 21.61
C LEU A 49 -73.64 -3.14 21.08
N ASN A 50 -73.30 -4.43 20.99
CA ASN A 50 -74.13 -5.46 20.37
C ASN A 50 -75.04 -6.23 21.37
N THR A 51 -74.85 -6.05 22.68
CA THR A 51 -75.77 -6.53 23.74
C THR A 51 -77.09 -5.76 23.81
N ARG A 52 -77.17 -4.60 23.13
CA ARG A 52 -78.31 -3.68 23.14
C ARG A 52 -79.64 -4.37 22.71
N PRO A 53 -80.61 -4.55 23.62
CA PRO A 53 -81.89 -5.17 23.25
C PRO A 53 -82.68 -4.26 22.30
N LYS A 54 -83.30 -4.86 21.27
CA LYS A 54 -84.19 -4.16 20.33
C LYS A 54 -85.49 -3.74 21.05
N VAL A 55 -85.50 -2.55 21.64
CA VAL A 55 -86.69 -1.96 22.28
C VAL A 55 -87.86 -1.94 21.30
N LYS A 56 -88.92 -2.68 21.61
CA LYS A 56 -90.15 -2.72 20.80
C LYS A 56 -90.81 -1.34 20.82
N LYS A 57 -90.99 -0.73 19.64
CA LYS A 57 -91.84 0.46 19.47
C LYS A 57 -93.31 0.07 19.65
N HIS A 58 -93.83 0.11 20.86
CA HIS A 58 -95.28 0.11 21.09
C HIS A 58 -95.88 1.50 20.87
N ALA A 59 -97.13 1.54 20.44
CA ALA A 59 -97.81 2.75 19.98
C ALA A 59 -98.66 3.42 21.08
N THR A 60 -98.86 4.74 20.93
CA THR A 60 -100.01 5.56 21.39
C THR A 60 -100.51 5.42 22.85
N PRO A 61 -100.42 6.49 23.68
CA PRO A 61 -100.92 6.45 25.05
C PRO A 61 -102.42 6.77 25.18
N LYS A 62 -103.15 6.01 26.00
CA LYS A 62 -104.44 6.39 26.64
C LYS A 62 -104.86 5.39 27.72
N GLY A 63 -105.37 5.88 28.85
CA GLY A 63 -106.09 5.08 29.86
C GLY A 63 -105.42 5.02 31.24
N LYS A 64 -106.17 5.42 32.29
CA LYS A 64 -105.78 5.28 33.71
C LYS A 64 -106.26 3.94 34.26
N LYS A 65 -105.50 3.31 35.17
CA LYS A 65 -105.91 3.05 36.58
C LYS A 65 -104.81 2.33 37.38
N GLU A 66 -104.95 2.35 38.70
CA GLU A 66 -104.07 1.69 39.67
C GLU A 66 -104.28 0.15 39.66
N ASN A 67 -103.23 -0.65 39.88
CA ASN A 67 -102.78 -1.06 41.24
C ASN A 67 -101.69 -2.18 41.17
N ALA A 68 -100.93 -2.35 42.27
CA ALA A 68 -100.14 -3.52 42.67
C ALA A 68 -99.28 -4.29 41.62
N THR A 69 -98.01 -3.92 41.46
CA THR A 69 -96.81 -4.81 41.26
C THR A 69 -95.56 -3.95 40.98
N ASP A 70 -94.92 -3.44 42.05
CA ASP A 70 -93.81 -2.48 41.93
C ASP A 70 -92.42 -3.11 42.18
N SER A 71 -92.36 -4.14 43.03
CA SER A 71 -91.13 -4.83 43.45
C SER A 71 -90.50 -5.78 42.41
N GLU A 72 -91.15 -5.96 41.25
CA GLU A 72 -90.57 -6.63 40.09
C GLU A 72 -90.06 -5.62 39.04
N LYS A 73 -90.81 -4.53 38.80
CA LYS A 73 -90.40 -3.48 37.85
C LYS A 73 -89.14 -2.74 38.29
N GLN A 74 -89.02 -2.40 39.58
CA GLN A 74 -87.79 -1.80 40.11
C GLN A 74 -86.57 -2.71 39.89
N LYS A 75 -86.73 -4.04 39.97
CA LYS A 75 -85.65 -5.00 39.69
C LYS A 75 -85.32 -5.12 38.20
N GLU A 76 -86.30 -4.97 37.30
CA GLU A 76 -86.04 -4.87 35.87
C GLU A 76 -85.33 -3.56 35.51
N GLU A 77 -85.73 -2.42 36.09
CA GLU A 77 -85.13 -1.10 35.84
C GLU A 77 -83.72 -0.98 36.43
N ASP A 78 -83.48 -1.39 37.68
CA ASP A 78 -82.12 -1.53 38.24
C ASP A 78 -81.29 -2.54 37.44
N GLY A 79 -81.93 -3.62 37.00
CA GLY A 79 -81.35 -4.62 36.10
C GLY A 79 -81.05 -4.10 34.69
N GLN A 80 -81.59 -2.96 34.28
CA GLN A 80 -81.35 -2.30 32.99
C GLN A 80 -80.30 -1.18 33.14
N LEU A 81 -80.39 -0.41 34.23
CA LEU A 81 -79.42 0.63 34.62
C LEU A 81 -78.05 0.03 34.91
N SER A 82 -77.96 -1.06 35.66
CA SER A 82 -76.70 -1.76 35.97
C SER A 82 -76.00 -2.32 34.71
N LYS A 83 -76.77 -2.84 33.74
CA LYS A 83 -76.23 -3.25 32.42
C LYS A 83 -75.70 -2.05 31.65
N SER A 84 -76.49 -0.97 31.56
CA SER A 84 -76.07 0.27 30.91
C SER A 84 -74.80 0.86 31.56
N LEU A 85 -74.68 0.80 32.88
CA LEU A 85 -73.51 1.26 33.64
C LEU A 85 -72.26 0.40 33.38
N THR A 86 -72.42 -0.91 33.20
CA THR A 86 -71.31 -1.80 32.85
C THR A 86 -70.87 -1.63 31.39
N GLU A 87 -71.81 -1.45 30.45
CA GLU A 87 -71.52 -1.09 29.06
C GLU A 87 -70.74 0.24 28.99
N ILE A 88 -71.17 1.29 29.70
CA ILE A 88 -70.45 2.59 29.77
C ILE A 88 -69.05 2.44 30.36
N LYS A 89 -68.85 1.61 31.41
CA LYS A 89 -67.52 1.34 31.98
C LYS A 89 -66.59 0.68 30.96
N THR A 90 -67.03 -0.42 30.34
CA THR A 90 -66.22 -1.13 29.32
C THR A 90 -65.89 -0.25 28.11
N LEU A 91 -66.82 0.63 27.69
CA LEU A 91 -66.56 1.63 26.65
C LEU A 91 -65.52 2.66 27.11
N SER A 92 -65.59 3.16 28.34
CA SER A 92 -64.59 4.07 28.91
C SER A 92 -63.21 3.42 29.01
N GLU A 93 -63.13 2.16 29.45
CA GLU A 93 -61.88 1.38 29.56
C GLU A 93 -61.26 1.10 28.17
N SER A 94 -62.09 0.84 27.14
CA SER A 94 -61.63 0.74 25.75
C SER A 94 -61.18 2.09 25.17
N LEU A 95 -61.76 3.21 25.62
CA LEU A 95 -61.39 4.55 25.18
C LEU A 95 -60.09 5.05 25.84
N THR A 96 -59.87 4.76 27.13
CA THR A 96 -58.60 5.11 27.80
C THR A 96 -57.44 4.33 27.22
N THR A 97 -57.59 3.01 27.03
CA THR A 97 -56.54 2.16 26.44
C THR A 97 -56.18 2.57 25.00
N LEU A 98 -57.16 2.91 24.16
CA LEU A 98 -56.89 3.47 22.82
C LEU A 98 -56.26 4.87 22.88
N SER A 99 -56.60 5.71 23.86
CA SER A 99 -55.97 7.02 24.06
C SER A 99 -54.51 6.90 24.54
N GLU A 100 -54.22 5.92 25.40
CA GLU A 100 -52.89 5.61 25.91
C GLU A 100 -51.97 5.04 24.83
N GLU A 101 -52.37 4.00 24.09
CA GLU A 101 -51.56 3.45 23.00
C GLU A 101 -51.41 4.47 21.85
N LYS A 102 -52.43 5.30 21.54
CA LYS A 102 -52.26 6.42 20.61
C LYS A 102 -51.20 7.42 21.10
N SER A 103 -51.29 7.87 22.35
CA SER A 103 -50.34 8.82 22.94
C SER A 103 -48.91 8.27 22.92
N ARG A 104 -48.76 6.98 23.22
CA ARG A 104 -47.49 6.24 23.16
C ARG A 104 -46.93 6.13 21.75
N LEU A 105 -47.77 5.82 20.75
CA LEU A 105 -47.37 5.80 19.34
C LEU A 105 -46.93 7.20 18.87
N GLU A 106 -47.69 8.24 19.21
CA GLU A 106 -47.37 9.63 18.86
C GLU A 106 -46.06 10.09 19.53
N ALA A 107 -45.81 9.70 20.79
CA ALA A 107 -44.54 9.93 21.47
C ALA A 107 -43.36 9.20 20.80
N SER A 108 -43.55 7.93 20.41
CA SER A 108 -42.51 7.16 19.71
C SER A 108 -42.16 7.75 18.35
N TYR A 109 -43.16 8.16 17.56
CA TYR A 109 -42.96 8.85 16.29
C TYR A 109 -42.25 10.21 16.45
N GLN A 110 -42.55 10.96 17.51
CA GLN A 110 -41.82 12.19 17.83
C GLN A 110 -40.37 11.94 18.25
N ALA A 111 -40.08 10.83 18.94
CA ALA A 111 -38.72 10.42 19.28
C ALA A 111 -37.92 9.99 18.04
N ASP A 112 -38.49 9.11 17.21
CA ASP A 112 -37.87 8.66 15.96
C ASP A 112 -37.62 9.82 14.99
N ARG A 113 -38.57 10.75 14.87
CA ARG A 113 -38.38 11.97 14.05
C ARG A 113 -37.22 12.83 14.57
N LYS A 114 -37.03 12.97 15.88
CA LYS A 114 -35.90 13.70 16.46
C LYS A 114 -34.58 12.97 16.22
N ARG A 115 -34.56 11.64 16.41
CA ARG A 115 -33.41 10.78 16.14
C ARG A 115 -32.96 10.88 14.68
N LEU A 116 -33.87 10.73 13.72
CA LEU A 116 -33.56 10.81 12.29
C LEU A 116 -33.08 12.19 11.84
N LEU A 117 -33.46 13.27 12.55
CA LEU A 117 -32.92 14.61 12.29
C LEU A 117 -31.48 14.75 12.81
N LEU A 118 -31.18 14.24 14.02
CA LEU A 118 -29.82 14.21 14.57
C LEU A 118 -28.89 13.32 13.73
N GLU A 119 -29.32 12.11 13.38
CA GLU A 119 -28.58 11.18 12.51
C GLU A 119 -28.29 11.80 11.13
N ARG A 120 -29.24 12.57 10.57
CA ARG A 120 -29.00 13.38 9.37
C ARG A 120 -27.96 14.47 9.62
N ASP A 121 -28.04 15.22 10.71
CA ASP A 121 -27.11 16.33 10.99
C ASP A 121 -25.66 15.83 11.22
N GLU A 122 -25.51 14.69 11.91
CA GLU A 122 -24.24 13.96 12.07
C GLU A 122 -23.69 13.46 10.72
N LEU A 123 -24.55 12.91 9.86
CA LEU A 123 -24.17 12.52 8.49
C LEU A 123 -23.82 13.72 7.62
N GLU A 124 -24.51 14.86 7.77
CA GLU A 124 -24.18 16.10 7.07
C GLU A 124 -22.82 16.67 7.50
N VAL A 125 -22.45 16.59 8.79
CA VAL A 125 -21.14 17.01 9.28
C VAL A 125 -20.04 16.08 8.75
N THR A 126 -20.21 14.76 8.89
CA THR A 126 -19.20 13.79 8.41
C THR A 126 -19.03 13.83 6.89
N VAL A 127 -20.09 14.09 6.11
CA VAL A 127 -19.98 14.33 4.65
C VAL A 127 -19.21 15.62 4.35
N LYS A 128 -19.41 16.70 5.10
CA LYS A 128 -18.64 17.96 4.94
C LYS A 128 -17.17 17.72 5.24
N GLU A 129 -16.83 17.13 6.38
CA GLU A 129 -15.45 16.77 6.73
C GLU A 129 -14.77 15.87 5.68
N LEU A 130 -15.46 14.84 5.19
CA LEU A 130 -14.92 13.95 4.17
C LEU A 130 -14.70 14.68 2.83
N SER A 131 -15.58 15.63 2.49
CA SER A 131 -15.40 16.46 1.29
C SER A 131 -14.22 17.42 1.41
N GLU A 132 -13.98 17.98 2.60
CA GLU A 132 -12.82 18.83 2.91
C GLU A 132 -11.51 18.03 2.89
N LYS A 133 -11.50 16.84 3.51
CA LYS A 133 -10.37 15.90 3.49
C LYS A 133 -10.02 15.48 2.04
N LEU A 134 -11.03 15.18 1.21
CA LEU A 134 -10.84 14.85 -0.21
C LEU A 134 -10.38 16.06 -1.06
N LEU A 135 -10.78 17.28 -0.71
CA LEU A 135 -10.29 18.51 -1.35
C LEU A 135 -8.82 18.78 -0.99
N TRP A 136 -8.46 18.64 0.28
CA TRP A 136 -7.08 18.75 0.74
C TRP A 136 -6.18 17.72 0.05
N GLU A 137 -6.56 16.44 0.09
CA GLU A 137 -5.77 15.35 -0.52
C GLU A 137 -5.65 15.52 -2.04
N ARG A 138 -6.67 16.05 -2.72
CA ARG A 138 -6.60 16.43 -4.14
C ARG A 138 -5.62 17.59 -4.39
N GLN A 139 -5.58 18.57 -3.50
CA GLN A 139 -4.65 19.71 -3.59
C GLN A 139 -3.21 19.27 -3.33
N GLU A 140 -2.99 18.43 -2.33
CA GLU A 140 -1.70 17.85 -1.96
C GLU A 140 -1.14 16.95 -3.08
N ARG A 141 -1.94 16.00 -3.60
CA ARG A 141 -1.57 15.24 -4.80
C ARG A 141 -1.30 16.13 -6.03
N GLY A 142 -1.88 17.31 -6.10
CA GLY A 142 -1.59 18.32 -7.14
C GLY A 142 -0.25 19.03 -6.96
N THR A 143 0.13 19.39 -5.74
CA THR A 143 1.45 20.00 -5.46
C THR A 143 2.57 18.97 -5.59
N GLU A 144 2.33 17.73 -5.16
CA GLU A 144 3.21 16.58 -5.41
C GLU A 144 3.44 16.37 -6.91
N GLN A 145 2.38 16.28 -7.73
CA GLN A 145 2.50 16.15 -9.18
C GLN A 145 3.32 17.29 -9.81
N SER A 146 3.09 18.53 -9.41
CA SER A 146 3.89 19.68 -9.88
C SER A 146 5.36 19.61 -9.43
N ASN A 147 5.63 19.05 -8.24
CA ASN A 147 6.99 18.83 -7.75
C ASN A 147 7.70 17.70 -8.52
N TYR A 148 7.01 16.59 -8.81
CA TYR A 148 7.53 15.51 -9.64
C TYR A 148 7.79 15.97 -11.07
N GLU A 149 6.87 16.71 -11.70
CA GLU A 149 7.06 17.27 -13.04
C GLU A 149 8.28 18.22 -13.11
N ARG A 150 8.47 19.06 -12.08
CA ARG A 150 9.64 19.93 -11.94
C ARG A 150 10.94 19.15 -11.71
N MET A 151 10.88 18.02 -11.03
CA MET A 151 12.03 17.13 -10.83
C MET A 151 12.39 16.40 -12.12
N ILE A 152 11.41 15.89 -12.87
CA ILE A 152 11.59 15.23 -14.17
C ILE A 152 12.26 16.19 -15.15
N LYS A 153 11.77 17.43 -15.30
CA LYS A 153 12.38 18.42 -16.20
C LYS A 153 13.85 18.70 -15.87
N ARG A 154 14.20 18.80 -14.58
CA ARG A 154 15.61 18.94 -14.14
C ARG A 154 16.47 17.71 -14.47
N TRP A 155 15.90 16.50 -14.42
CA TRP A 155 16.59 15.29 -14.86
C TRP A 155 16.78 15.25 -16.37
N GLU A 156 15.77 15.64 -17.16
CA GLU A 156 15.85 15.75 -18.63
C GLU A 156 16.88 16.80 -19.07
N GLU A 157 16.87 17.98 -18.42
CA GLU A 157 17.87 19.05 -18.61
C GLU A 157 19.29 18.53 -18.31
N ALA A 158 19.50 17.92 -17.14
CA ALA A 158 20.79 17.37 -16.75
C ALA A 158 21.25 16.23 -17.69
N GLU A 159 20.35 15.35 -18.14
CA GLU A 159 20.71 14.27 -19.07
C GLU A 159 21.10 14.82 -20.45
N ILE A 160 20.45 15.89 -20.92
CA ILE A 160 20.86 16.60 -22.15
C ILE A 160 22.25 17.23 -21.99
N GLU A 161 22.56 17.81 -20.84
CA GLU A 161 23.91 18.33 -20.55
C GLU A 161 24.97 17.22 -20.48
N TRP A 162 24.67 16.10 -19.81
CA TRP A 162 25.57 14.94 -19.78
C TRP A 162 25.81 14.34 -21.16
N ARG A 163 24.78 14.22 -22.01
CA ARG A 163 24.92 13.76 -23.40
C ARG A 163 25.77 14.72 -24.24
N ARG A 164 25.62 16.04 -24.08
CA ARG A 164 26.48 17.05 -24.73
C ARG A 164 27.94 16.94 -24.28
N LEU A 165 28.18 16.80 -22.98
CA LEU A 165 29.53 16.64 -22.44
C LEU A 165 30.17 15.35 -22.94
N ALA A 166 29.45 14.24 -22.94
CA ALA A 166 29.91 12.96 -23.47
C ALA A 166 30.30 13.07 -24.96
N ALA A 167 29.44 13.65 -25.81
CA ALA A 167 29.73 13.86 -27.22
C ALA A 167 31.02 14.68 -27.45
N SER A 168 31.23 15.74 -26.66
CA SER A 168 32.44 16.57 -26.73
C SER A 168 33.71 15.80 -26.29
N GLN A 169 33.60 14.90 -25.30
CA GLN A 169 34.72 14.02 -24.95
C GLN A 169 34.96 12.95 -26.03
N GLU A 170 33.93 12.39 -26.65
CA GLU A 170 34.09 11.46 -27.78
C GLU A 170 34.78 12.12 -28.99
N GLU A 171 34.40 13.35 -29.36
CA GLU A 171 35.08 14.12 -30.41
C GLU A 171 36.55 14.36 -30.08
N ARG A 172 36.85 14.68 -28.82
CA ARG A 172 38.24 14.84 -28.33
C ARG A 172 39.01 13.52 -28.38
N ILE A 173 38.38 12.39 -28.02
CA ILE A 173 38.98 11.05 -28.10
C ILE A 173 39.25 10.69 -29.56
N ARG A 174 38.27 10.81 -30.47
CA ARG A 174 38.44 10.58 -31.92
C ARG A 174 39.59 11.41 -32.52
N SER A 175 39.73 12.66 -32.09
CA SER A 175 40.83 13.54 -32.50
C SER A 175 42.19 13.05 -32.00
N LEU A 176 42.27 12.58 -30.75
CA LEU A 176 43.48 11.98 -30.19
C LEU A 176 43.82 10.64 -30.84
N GLU A 177 42.84 9.77 -31.08
CA GLU A 177 42.97 8.49 -31.78
C GLU A 177 43.50 8.69 -33.20
N SER A 178 42.92 9.63 -33.96
CA SER A 178 43.40 10.01 -35.30
C SER A 178 44.86 10.46 -35.27
N ARG A 179 45.26 11.28 -34.28
CA ARG A 179 46.66 11.69 -34.12
C ARG A 179 47.58 10.54 -33.73
N VAL A 180 47.12 9.60 -32.90
CA VAL A 180 47.88 8.39 -32.54
C VAL A 180 48.04 7.45 -33.74
N ALA A 181 47.03 7.33 -34.61
CA ALA A 181 47.14 6.58 -35.87
C ALA A 181 48.21 7.20 -36.78
N LEU A 182 48.18 8.51 -37.03
CA LEU A 182 49.20 9.21 -37.85
C LEU A 182 50.63 9.09 -37.26
N LEU A 183 50.77 9.11 -35.93
CA LEU A 183 52.05 8.85 -35.26
C LEU A 183 52.49 7.38 -35.38
N SER A 184 51.55 6.44 -35.41
CA SER A 184 51.83 5.01 -35.61
C SER A 184 52.27 4.73 -37.06
N ASP A 185 51.59 5.33 -38.04
CA ASP A 185 51.93 5.21 -39.47
C ASP A 185 53.30 5.80 -39.79
N SER A 186 53.62 6.97 -39.21
CA SER A 186 54.94 7.60 -39.39
C SER A 186 56.06 6.84 -38.67
N LEU A 187 55.80 6.27 -37.48
CA LEU A 187 56.75 5.38 -36.80
C LEU A 187 56.94 4.06 -37.59
N ALA A 188 55.90 3.50 -38.18
CA ALA A 188 55.99 2.33 -39.05
C ALA A 188 56.79 2.64 -40.33
N ALA A 189 56.62 3.83 -40.92
CA ALA A 189 57.42 4.29 -42.05
C ALA A 189 58.91 4.49 -41.67
N GLN A 190 59.20 5.03 -40.49
CA GLN A 190 60.57 5.13 -39.95
C GLN A 190 61.19 3.76 -39.71
N HIS A 191 60.46 2.80 -39.12
CA HIS A 191 60.95 1.43 -38.97
C HIS A 191 61.19 0.74 -40.31
N ALA A 192 60.32 0.93 -41.31
CA ALA A 192 60.51 0.38 -42.66
C ALA A 192 61.71 1.02 -43.39
N LEU A 193 62.00 2.30 -43.15
CA LEU A 193 63.23 2.96 -43.62
C LEU A 193 64.47 2.38 -42.92
N HIS A 194 64.47 2.31 -41.59
CA HIS A 194 65.57 1.71 -40.82
C HIS A 194 65.83 0.24 -41.17
N GLN A 195 64.81 -0.55 -41.53
CA GLN A 195 64.99 -1.92 -42.03
C GLN A 195 65.69 -1.94 -43.40
N ARG A 196 65.36 -1.01 -44.31
CA ARG A 196 66.07 -0.85 -45.60
C ARG A 196 67.51 -0.41 -45.38
N ASP A 197 67.73 0.57 -44.51
CA ASP A 197 69.07 1.08 -44.18
C ASP A 197 69.92 0.00 -43.50
N HIS A 198 69.32 -0.84 -42.63
CA HIS A 198 70.00 -1.98 -42.01
C HIS A 198 70.38 -3.04 -43.04
N GLY A 199 69.47 -3.39 -43.96
CA GLY A 199 69.76 -4.30 -45.07
C GLY A 199 70.85 -3.77 -46.01
N ALA A 200 70.82 -2.47 -46.33
CA ALA A 200 71.86 -1.82 -47.13
C ALA A 200 73.21 -1.78 -46.40
N MET A 201 73.22 -1.46 -45.09
CA MET A 201 74.42 -1.56 -44.25
C MET A 201 74.93 -2.99 -44.12
N GLN A 202 74.05 -4.01 -44.10
CA GLN A 202 74.47 -5.40 -44.08
C GLN A 202 75.11 -5.81 -45.40
N ALA A 203 74.49 -5.51 -46.55
CA ALA A 203 75.08 -5.79 -47.87
C ALA A 203 76.42 -5.04 -48.08
N LEU A 204 76.55 -3.82 -47.54
CA LEU A 204 77.82 -3.09 -47.51
C LEU A 204 78.84 -3.72 -46.56
N LYS A 205 78.44 -4.25 -45.40
CA LYS A 205 79.33 -5.01 -44.50
C LYS A 205 79.80 -6.31 -45.12
N GLU A 206 78.91 -7.07 -45.77
CA GLU A 206 79.22 -8.30 -46.47
C GLU A 206 80.23 -8.02 -47.60
N ARG A 207 79.98 -6.99 -48.42
CA ARG A 207 80.94 -6.57 -49.46
C ARG A 207 82.24 -5.98 -48.90
N MET A 208 82.20 -5.31 -47.74
CA MET A 208 83.43 -4.92 -47.03
C MET A 208 84.15 -6.13 -46.43
N ALA A 209 83.46 -7.20 -46.07
CA ALA A 209 84.06 -8.44 -45.58
C ALA A 209 84.69 -9.26 -46.71
N GLU A 210 84.07 -9.27 -47.90
CA GLU A 210 84.69 -9.78 -49.15
C GLU A 210 85.99 -9.01 -49.46
N LEU A 211 85.92 -7.67 -49.51
CA LEU A 211 87.09 -6.80 -49.73
C LEU A 211 88.10 -6.85 -48.57
N ALA A 212 87.67 -7.19 -47.35
CA ALA A 212 88.54 -7.40 -46.20
C ALA A 212 89.22 -8.76 -46.26
N LEU A 213 88.55 -9.81 -46.74
CA LEU A 213 89.16 -11.12 -47.00
C LEU A 213 90.23 -10.98 -48.10
N GLU A 214 89.92 -10.25 -49.16
CA GLU A 214 90.86 -9.87 -50.22
C GLU A 214 92.05 -9.06 -49.66
N ARG A 215 91.81 -8.05 -48.82
CA ARG A 215 92.88 -7.27 -48.15
C ARG A 215 93.67 -8.05 -47.10
N VAL A 216 93.06 -8.98 -46.38
CA VAL A 216 93.72 -9.86 -45.40
C VAL A 216 94.63 -10.87 -46.10
N SER A 217 94.33 -11.24 -47.35
CA SER A 217 95.27 -11.99 -48.20
C SER A 217 96.51 -11.17 -48.62
N LEU A 218 96.46 -9.84 -48.49
CA LEU A 218 97.51 -8.91 -48.96
C LEU A 218 98.30 -8.20 -47.85
N TYR A 219 97.70 -7.90 -46.69
CA TYR A 219 98.31 -7.03 -45.66
C TYR A 219 98.10 -7.49 -44.22
N ALA A 220 98.99 -8.36 -43.74
CA ALA A 220 99.14 -8.65 -42.32
C ALA A 220 100.21 -7.74 -41.66
N ASN A 221 99.82 -6.58 -41.10
CA ASN A 221 100.61 -5.91 -40.03
C ASN A 221 99.91 -4.71 -39.33
N LYS A 222 99.60 -4.90 -38.04
CA LYS A 222 99.60 -3.97 -36.88
C LYS A 222 98.72 -2.67 -36.86
N PRO A 223 98.37 -2.15 -35.64
CA PRO A 223 97.07 -1.44 -35.44
C PRO A 223 97.07 -0.21 -34.48
N VAL A 224 95.86 0.32 -34.13
CA VAL A 224 95.55 1.21 -32.96
C VAL A 224 96.10 2.68 -33.13
N PRO A 225 95.71 3.78 -32.40
CA PRO A 225 94.74 4.02 -31.28
C PRO A 225 93.79 5.30 -31.30
N ARG A 226 92.91 5.45 -30.26
CA ARG A 226 92.51 6.69 -29.49
C ARG A 226 91.63 7.80 -30.19
N GLU A 227 90.98 8.79 -29.53
CA GLU A 227 90.88 9.28 -28.12
C GLU A 227 89.58 10.09 -27.79
N GLU A 228 88.92 9.78 -26.65
CA GLU A 228 88.25 10.60 -25.57
C GLU A 228 87.34 11.89 -25.81
N PRO A 229 87.09 12.87 -24.86
CA PRO A 229 85.73 13.12 -24.29
C PRO A 229 85.14 14.59 -24.26
N PRO A 230 84.87 15.29 -23.11
CA PRO A 230 83.61 15.43 -22.32
C PRO A 230 82.97 16.87 -22.29
N ILE A 231 81.97 17.15 -21.41
CA ILE A 231 81.54 18.42 -20.70
C ILE A 231 80.11 18.20 -20.10
N ALA A 232 79.70 18.46 -18.84
CA ALA A 232 79.80 19.60 -17.87
C ALA A 232 78.73 20.72 -18.11
N GLU A 233 78.06 21.39 -17.14
CA GLU A 233 78.05 21.40 -15.65
C GLU A 233 76.81 22.17 -15.07
N GLU A 234 76.39 21.88 -13.81
CA GLU A 234 75.71 22.78 -12.80
C GLU A 234 74.33 23.49 -13.07
N LYS A 235 73.51 24.02 -12.12
CA LYS A 235 73.61 24.24 -10.63
C LYS A 235 72.26 24.25 -9.84
N GLU A 236 72.34 24.53 -8.52
CA GLU A 236 71.42 24.34 -7.35
C GLU A 236 70.33 25.46 -7.14
N GLU A 237 69.58 25.67 -6.03
CA GLU A 237 69.34 25.10 -4.65
C GLU A 237 67.88 25.47 -4.20
N VAL A 238 67.02 24.81 -3.38
CA VAL A 238 66.97 23.59 -2.50
C VAL A 238 66.95 23.81 -0.95
N LYS A 239 65.87 24.40 -0.37
CA LYS A 239 65.36 24.32 1.05
C LYS A 239 63.88 24.78 1.14
N GLY A 240 62.99 24.43 2.09
CA GLY A 240 63.01 23.54 3.28
C GLY A 240 62.60 24.29 4.59
N THR A 241 61.85 23.79 5.61
CA THR A 241 61.17 22.49 5.93
C THR A 241 60.40 22.57 7.29
N VAL A 242 59.47 21.61 7.62
CA VAL A 242 59.18 21.04 9.01
C VAL A 242 58.37 21.92 10.05
N THR A 243 57.43 21.49 10.96
CA THR A 243 56.85 20.19 11.50
C THR A 243 55.42 20.30 12.15
N LEU A 244 54.87 19.19 12.71
CA LEU A 244 53.56 18.92 13.42
C LEU A 244 53.73 18.72 14.98
N PRO A 245 52.79 18.19 15.85
CA PRO A 245 51.30 18.14 16.03
C PRO A 245 50.87 18.73 17.44
N PRO A 246 50.10 18.15 18.43
CA PRO A 246 48.90 17.24 18.54
C PRO A 246 47.76 17.59 19.60
N GLU A 247 46.59 16.90 19.47
CA GLU A 247 45.60 16.30 20.44
C GLU A 247 44.95 16.87 21.78
N LEU A 248 43.61 16.68 21.88
CA LEU A 248 42.72 16.14 22.97
C LEU A 248 42.10 16.92 24.21
N ALA A 249 40.73 16.89 24.26
CA ALA A 249 39.80 16.45 25.36
C ALA A 249 39.10 17.37 26.45
N ALA A 250 37.73 17.28 26.47
CA ALA A 250 36.78 17.08 27.62
C ALA A 250 36.03 18.22 28.42
N PHE A 251 34.76 17.90 28.82
CA PHE A 251 33.86 18.46 29.90
C PHE A 251 33.14 19.83 29.72
N THR A 252 31.97 20.21 30.33
CA THR A 252 30.76 19.56 30.94
C THR A 252 29.60 20.56 31.25
N LEU A 253 28.32 20.11 31.29
CA LEU A 253 27.08 20.52 32.07
C LEU A 253 26.74 22.03 32.32
N SER A 254 25.49 22.53 32.15
CA SER A 254 24.31 22.34 33.07
C SER A 254 22.97 22.95 32.52
N SER A 255 21.85 22.76 33.24
CA SER A 255 20.42 23.16 32.97
C SER A 255 20.11 24.68 33.08
N ASP A 256 18.91 25.26 32.79
CA ASP A 256 17.55 25.03 33.38
C ASP A 256 16.34 25.62 32.58
N GLU A 257 15.11 25.28 32.98
CA GLU A 257 13.81 25.76 32.42
C GLU A 257 13.10 26.85 33.26
N LYS A 258 12.19 27.64 32.65
CA LYS A 258 10.79 27.86 33.14
C LYS A 258 9.89 28.79 32.28
N SER A 259 8.57 28.71 32.51
CA SER A 259 7.49 29.60 32.02
C SER A 259 6.24 29.49 32.92
N THR A 260 5.19 30.30 32.73
CA THR A 260 4.06 30.48 33.70
C THR A 260 2.68 30.64 32.98
N GLU A 261 1.49 30.72 33.61
CA GLU A 261 1.09 30.86 35.03
C GLU A 261 -0.34 30.34 35.38
N SER A 262 -0.63 30.37 36.70
CA SER A 262 -1.89 30.30 37.48
C SER A 262 -3.32 30.43 36.88
N SER A 263 -4.32 29.70 37.45
CA SER A 263 -5.46 30.28 38.25
C SER A 263 -6.68 29.33 38.52
N ASN A 264 -6.94 28.97 39.80
CA ASN A 264 -8.18 29.12 40.63
C ASN A 264 -9.58 29.36 39.97
N LYS A 265 -10.77 28.94 40.50
CA LYS A 265 -11.21 28.56 41.89
C LYS A 265 -12.66 27.96 42.03
N ASP A 266 -12.91 27.21 43.13
CA ASP A 266 -14.07 27.00 44.08
C ASP A 266 -15.46 27.70 43.93
N ASP A 267 -16.60 27.34 44.58
CA ASP A 267 -17.23 26.09 45.12
C ASP A 267 -18.72 26.35 45.61
N LYS A 268 -19.56 25.29 45.68
CA LYS A 268 -20.88 24.96 46.34
C LYS A 268 -22.05 25.91 46.78
N PRO A 269 -23.28 25.35 47.05
CA PRO A 269 -24.53 26.06 47.41
C PRO A 269 -25.17 25.67 48.78
N ASN A 270 -26.32 26.29 49.14
CA ASN A 270 -27.48 25.77 49.95
C ASN A 270 -28.63 26.84 49.96
N GLU A 271 -29.75 26.88 50.72
CA GLU A 271 -30.29 26.19 51.92
C GLU A 271 -31.85 26.27 51.99
N GLU A 272 -32.45 26.14 53.20
CA GLU A 272 -33.79 26.58 53.68
C GLU A 272 -35.11 25.76 53.46
N THR A 273 -35.23 24.76 54.33
CA THR A 273 -36.44 24.20 54.96
C THR A 273 -37.63 25.14 55.23
N LYS A 274 -38.86 24.75 54.83
CA LYS A 274 -40.13 25.38 55.30
C LYS A 274 -41.40 24.52 55.29
N VAL A 275 -41.30 23.19 55.17
CA VAL A 275 -42.43 22.31 54.73
C VAL A 275 -43.04 21.43 55.86
N ALA A 276 -42.63 21.64 57.12
CA ALA A 276 -42.67 20.67 58.23
C ALA A 276 -43.99 19.90 58.51
N ASP A 277 -45.18 20.52 58.39
CA ASP A 277 -46.46 19.84 58.67
C ASP A 277 -47.14 19.25 57.42
N SER A 278 -46.80 19.74 56.22
CA SER A 278 -47.21 19.06 54.98
C SER A 278 -46.30 17.88 54.65
N THR A 279 -45.11 17.82 55.26
CA THR A 279 -44.16 16.74 55.02
C THR A 279 -44.65 15.38 55.48
N GLU A 280 -45.15 15.14 56.70
CA GLU A 280 -45.49 13.76 57.14
C GLU A 280 -46.46 13.02 56.19
N LEU A 281 -47.51 13.70 55.73
CA LEU A 281 -48.49 13.14 54.80
C LEU A 281 -47.94 12.98 53.37
N LEU A 282 -47.01 13.86 52.96
CA LEU A 282 -46.25 13.69 51.74
C LEU A 282 -45.19 12.59 51.87
N GLU A 283 -44.55 12.40 53.02
CA GLU A 283 -43.50 11.41 53.28
C GLU A 283 -44.01 9.98 53.17
N ILE A 284 -45.25 9.71 53.58
CA ILE A 284 -45.86 8.38 53.41
C ILE A 284 -46.03 8.04 51.92
N LYS A 285 -46.46 9.01 51.09
CA LYS A 285 -46.54 8.84 49.62
C LYS A 285 -45.19 8.91 48.92
N ASN A 286 -44.27 9.71 49.43
CA ASN A 286 -42.95 9.91 48.87
C ASN A 286 -42.02 8.76 49.24
N LYS A 287 -42.19 8.05 50.37
CA LYS A 287 -41.35 6.89 50.74
C LYS A 287 -41.17 5.85 49.63
N PRO A 288 -42.20 5.31 48.97
CA PRO A 288 -42.01 4.40 47.84
C PRO A 288 -41.36 5.09 46.63
N LEU A 289 -41.71 6.34 46.32
CA LEU A 289 -41.08 7.12 45.25
C LEU A 289 -39.60 7.42 45.54
N ILE A 290 -39.23 7.64 46.79
CA ILE A 290 -37.85 7.86 47.27
C ILE A 290 -37.06 6.55 47.20
N GLN A 291 -37.69 5.40 47.49
CA GLN A 291 -37.08 4.08 47.28
C GLN A 291 -36.83 3.79 45.79
N GLU A 292 -37.81 4.09 44.93
CA GLU A 292 -37.66 3.96 43.48
C GLU A 292 -36.59 4.92 42.94
N ILE A 293 -36.61 6.19 43.36
CA ILE A 293 -35.58 7.19 43.04
C ILE A 293 -34.21 6.75 43.57
N SER A 294 -34.09 6.17 44.77
CA SER A 294 -32.80 5.72 45.30
C SER A 294 -32.26 4.51 44.54
N LEU A 295 -33.13 3.60 44.10
CA LEU A 295 -32.75 2.43 43.31
C LEU A 295 -32.43 2.81 41.86
N LEU A 296 -33.11 3.81 41.30
CA LEU A 296 -32.72 4.45 40.04
C LEU A 296 -31.41 5.23 40.16
N GLN A 297 -31.16 5.94 41.25
CA GLN A 297 -29.87 6.61 41.52
C GLN A 297 -28.73 5.62 41.71
N GLU A 298 -28.97 4.50 42.40
CA GLU A 298 -28.03 3.39 42.52
C GLU A 298 -27.73 2.79 41.15
N LYS A 299 -28.76 2.49 40.35
CA LYS A 299 -28.60 1.98 38.98
C LYS A 299 -27.93 2.97 38.03
N VAL A 300 -28.11 4.27 38.21
CA VAL A 300 -27.38 5.32 37.49
C VAL A 300 -25.91 5.34 37.91
N LYS A 301 -25.58 5.28 39.21
CA LYS A 301 -24.18 5.15 39.69
C LYS A 301 -23.52 3.90 39.11
N ASP A 302 -24.22 2.77 39.13
CA ASP A 302 -23.78 1.50 38.54
C ASP A 302 -23.48 1.63 37.04
N LEU A 303 -24.35 2.31 36.29
CA LEU A 303 -24.15 2.56 34.87
C LEU A 303 -22.99 3.55 34.61
N THR A 304 -22.82 4.59 35.44
CA THR A 304 -21.67 5.50 35.37
C THR A 304 -20.35 4.79 35.69
N ILE A 305 -20.33 3.90 36.69
CA ILE A 305 -19.14 3.11 37.04
C ILE A 305 -18.78 2.15 35.89
N ARG A 306 -19.77 1.46 35.30
CA ARG A 306 -19.54 0.57 34.16
C ARG A 306 -19.10 1.33 32.91
N LEU A 307 -19.73 2.49 32.62
CA LEU A 307 -19.32 3.36 31.53
C LEU A 307 -17.85 3.78 31.71
N HIS A 308 -17.46 4.22 32.90
CA HIS A 308 -16.08 4.62 33.18
C HIS A 308 -15.08 3.45 33.13
N GLN A 309 -15.51 2.24 33.50
CA GLN A 309 -14.71 1.03 33.33
C GLN A 309 -14.49 0.70 31.85
N GLU A 310 -15.51 0.80 31.00
CA GLU A 310 -15.35 0.57 29.56
C GLU A 310 -14.61 1.72 28.86
N GLU A 311 -14.82 2.98 29.24
CA GLU A 311 -13.99 4.12 28.82
C GLU A 311 -12.51 3.85 29.11
N GLU A 312 -12.17 3.37 30.32
CA GLU A 312 -10.79 3.12 30.68
C GLU A 312 -10.24 1.84 30.03
N ASN A 313 -11.07 0.82 29.77
CA ASN A 313 -10.68 -0.34 28.98
C ASN A 313 -10.39 0.04 27.52
N HIS A 314 -11.24 0.87 26.91
CA HIS A 314 -11.00 1.42 25.59
C HIS A 314 -9.71 2.24 25.56
N ARG A 315 -9.51 3.17 26.51
CA ARG A 315 -8.26 3.93 26.67
C ARG A 315 -7.02 3.05 26.78
N ARG A 316 -7.09 1.94 27.52
CA ARG A 316 -6.00 0.94 27.60
C ARG A 316 -5.75 0.25 26.25
N THR A 317 -6.80 -0.12 25.51
CA THR A 317 -6.64 -0.73 24.17
C THR A 317 -6.11 0.26 23.14
N GLU A 318 -6.50 1.53 23.19
CA GLU A 318 -5.96 2.62 22.36
C GLU A 318 -4.48 2.86 22.66
N GLN A 319 -4.10 2.93 23.93
CA GLN A 319 -2.69 3.05 24.35
C GLN A 319 -1.85 1.86 23.86
N ASN A 320 -2.33 0.63 24.05
CA ASN A 320 -1.64 -0.57 23.60
C ASN A 320 -1.49 -0.63 22.07
N THR A 321 -2.53 -0.27 21.31
CA THR A 321 -2.48 -0.26 19.84
C THR A 321 -1.58 0.86 19.31
N ALA A 322 -1.61 2.06 19.93
CA ALA A 322 -0.68 3.14 19.61
C ALA A 322 0.78 2.77 19.88
N GLU A 323 1.07 2.04 20.96
CA GLU A 323 2.41 1.53 21.24
C GLU A 323 2.85 0.44 20.25
N ILE A 324 1.97 -0.49 19.87
CA ILE A 324 2.28 -1.48 18.81
C ILE A 324 2.62 -0.77 17.49
N VAL A 325 1.80 0.18 17.05
CA VAL A 325 2.05 0.96 15.82
C VAL A 325 3.35 1.78 15.92
N ARG A 326 3.69 2.33 17.10
CA ARG A 326 4.99 2.98 17.33
C ARG A 326 6.15 2.00 17.16
N LEU A 327 6.09 0.83 17.78
CA LEU A 327 7.15 -0.18 17.73
C LEU A 327 7.33 -0.78 16.33
N GLU A 328 6.23 -0.98 15.58
CA GLU A 328 6.27 -1.36 14.17
C GLU A 328 6.90 -0.28 13.31
N LYS A 329 6.50 1.00 13.48
CA LYS A 329 7.11 2.13 12.77
C LYS A 329 8.63 2.20 13.02
N GLU A 330 9.06 2.14 14.27
CA GLU A 330 10.50 2.14 14.60
C GLU A 330 11.22 0.90 14.05
N HIS A 331 10.55 -0.27 13.96
CA HIS A 331 11.12 -1.45 13.32
C HIS A 331 11.37 -1.22 11.83
N TRP A 332 10.39 -0.68 11.10
CA TRP A 332 10.54 -0.35 9.68
C TRP A 332 11.60 0.76 9.44
N GLU A 333 11.64 1.78 10.29
CA GLU A 333 12.70 2.81 10.25
C GLU A 333 14.09 2.21 10.47
N ARG A 334 14.25 1.29 11.43
CA ARG A 334 15.51 0.56 11.66
C ARG A 334 15.90 -0.34 10.49
N CYS A 335 14.95 -1.02 9.85
CA CYS A 335 15.21 -1.85 8.65
C CYS A 335 15.57 -1.00 7.41
N LEU A 336 14.95 0.17 7.25
CA LEU A 336 15.30 1.13 6.19
C LEU A 336 16.69 1.74 6.44
N ALA A 337 17.02 2.08 7.68
CA ALA A 337 18.36 2.54 8.07
C ALA A 337 19.44 1.47 7.83
N ALA A 338 19.15 0.20 8.15
CA ALA A 338 20.07 -0.91 7.89
C ALA A 338 20.35 -1.06 6.39
N THR A 339 19.31 -1.27 5.57
CA THR A 339 19.45 -1.47 4.12
C THR A 339 20.09 -0.28 3.41
N THR A 340 19.72 0.96 3.76
CA THR A 340 20.40 2.16 3.20
C THR A 340 21.87 2.25 3.62
N SER A 341 22.23 1.81 4.82
CA SER A 341 23.64 1.72 5.24
C SER A 341 24.42 0.64 4.49
N GLU A 342 23.81 -0.52 4.20
CA GLU A 342 24.40 -1.60 3.41
C GLU A 342 24.67 -1.15 1.97
N PHE A 343 23.70 -0.50 1.33
CA PHE A 343 23.88 0.07 -0.01
C PHE A 343 24.98 1.14 -0.01
N ARG A 344 25.04 2.02 1.00
CA ARG A 344 26.12 3.02 1.14
C ARG A 344 27.51 2.38 1.28
N VAL A 345 27.63 1.32 2.08
CA VAL A 345 28.89 0.57 2.23
C VAL A 345 29.28 -0.11 0.91
N LYS A 346 28.32 -0.75 0.21
CA LYS A 346 28.56 -1.41 -1.07
C LYS A 346 28.99 -0.42 -2.17
N THR A 347 28.39 0.77 -2.21
CA THR A 347 28.83 1.85 -3.11
C THR A 347 30.27 2.26 -2.80
N SER A 348 30.60 2.52 -1.53
CA SER A 348 31.96 2.91 -1.12
C SER A 348 33.02 1.82 -1.40
N GLN A 349 32.64 0.53 -1.30
CA GLN A 349 33.50 -0.60 -1.69
C GLN A 349 33.82 -0.57 -3.20
N LEU A 350 32.79 -0.43 -4.05
CA LEU A 350 32.94 -0.36 -5.51
C LEU A 350 33.73 0.88 -5.95
N GLU A 351 33.49 2.04 -5.32
CA GLU A 351 34.29 3.26 -5.53
C GLU A 351 35.76 3.02 -5.16
N GLY A 352 36.02 2.37 -4.02
CA GLY A 352 37.37 1.99 -3.59
C GLY A 352 38.06 1.01 -4.54
N GLU A 353 37.33 0.06 -5.13
CA GLU A 353 37.85 -0.87 -6.13
C GLU A 353 38.17 -0.18 -7.45
N MET A 354 37.28 0.70 -7.92
CA MET A 354 37.50 1.56 -9.09
C MET A 354 38.71 2.49 -8.89
N LEU A 355 38.89 3.06 -7.70
CA LEU A 355 40.06 3.87 -7.36
C LEU A 355 41.35 3.03 -7.36
N ARG A 356 41.35 1.82 -6.75
CA ARG A 356 42.49 0.90 -6.80
C ARG A 356 42.79 0.39 -8.21
N GLN A 357 41.79 0.25 -9.09
CA GLN A 357 42.00 -0.11 -10.49
C GLN A 357 42.61 1.06 -11.27
N ARG A 358 42.14 2.30 -11.06
CA ARG A 358 42.75 3.51 -11.63
C ARG A 358 44.19 3.68 -11.17
N GLN A 359 44.48 3.51 -9.87
CA GLN A 359 45.84 3.57 -9.32
C GLN A 359 46.77 2.50 -9.92
N ARG A 360 46.32 1.24 -10.03
CA ARG A 360 47.09 0.17 -10.70
C ARG A 360 47.33 0.47 -12.20
N SER A 361 46.34 1.06 -12.87
CA SER A 361 46.48 1.43 -14.29
C SER A 361 47.45 2.60 -14.50
N LEU A 362 47.43 3.60 -13.60
CA LEU A 362 48.39 4.70 -13.60
C LEU A 362 49.81 4.20 -13.30
N ALA A 363 50.01 3.42 -12.25
CA ALA A 363 51.32 2.85 -11.94
C ALA A 363 51.88 1.97 -13.08
N LEU A 364 51.03 1.22 -13.77
CA LEU A 364 51.43 0.46 -14.96
C LEU A 364 51.82 1.39 -16.12
N LEU A 365 51.12 2.50 -16.33
CA LEU A 365 51.50 3.51 -17.33
C LEU A 365 52.83 4.17 -16.96
N ASP A 366 53.02 4.57 -15.71
CA ASP A 366 54.29 5.13 -15.19
C ASP A 366 55.45 4.14 -15.39
N GLU A 367 55.26 2.84 -15.13
CA GLU A 367 56.24 1.78 -15.43
C GLU A 367 56.52 1.65 -16.93
N LYS A 368 55.51 1.79 -17.80
CA LYS A 368 55.71 1.74 -19.26
C LYS A 368 56.41 2.98 -19.79
N ASP A 369 56.11 4.17 -19.27
CA ASP A 369 56.83 5.40 -19.64
C ASP A 369 58.26 5.42 -19.07
N ALA A 370 58.49 4.82 -17.89
CA ALA A 370 59.83 4.57 -17.37
C ALA A 370 60.62 3.59 -18.25
N GLU A 371 60.01 2.50 -18.73
CA GLU A 371 60.70 1.58 -19.64
C GLU A 371 60.85 2.16 -21.05
N ILE A 372 59.90 2.97 -21.56
CA ILE A 372 60.05 3.70 -22.84
C ILE A 372 61.19 4.73 -22.75
N THR A 373 61.30 5.49 -21.66
CA THR A 373 62.41 6.42 -21.47
C THR A 373 63.73 5.69 -21.27
N ARG A 374 63.75 4.55 -20.57
CA ARG A 374 64.92 3.67 -20.46
C ARG A 374 65.35 3.08 -21.80
N LEU A 375 64.41 2.63 -22.63
CA LEU A 375 64.69 2.09 -23.96
C LEU A 375 65.18 3.19 -24.91
N ARG A 376 64.62 4.42 -24.84
CA ARG A 376 65.15 5.59 -25.56
C ARG A 376 66.57 5.94 -25.12
N ALA A 377 66.83 6.06 -23.82
CA ALA A 377 68.18 6.29 -23.29
C ALA A 377 69.14 5.15 -23.67
N SER A 378 68.69 3.89 -23.65
CA SER A 378 69.50 2.74 -24.09
C SER A 378 69.71 2.71 -25.60
N LEU A 379 68.84 3.35 -26.40
CA LEU A 379 69.00 3.51 -27.84
C LEU A 379 69.90 4.71 -28.18
N GLU A 380 69.90 5.77 -27.38
CA GLU A 380 70.82 6.92 -27.50
C GLU A 380 72.25 6.54 -27.05
N ILE A 381 72.38 5.86 -25.91
CA ILE A 381 73.61 5.17 -25.48
C ILE A 381 73.98 4.08 -26.50
N GLY A 382 72.99 3.43 -27.10
CA GLY A 382 73.16 2.44 -28.16
C GLY A 382 73.69 3.06 -29.47
N ALA A 383 73.25 4.26 -29.84
CA ALA A 383 73.67 4.97 -31.05
C ALA A 383 75.06 5.58 -30.89
N THR A 384 75.31 6.25 -29.76
CA THR A 384 76.65 6.76 -29.40
C THR A 384 77.67 5.62 -29.26
N LYS A 385 77.28 4.44 -28.75
CA LYS A 385 78.11 3.24 -28.79
C LYS A 385 78.14 2.56 -30.16
N SER A 386 77.12 2.65 -31.01
CA SER A 386 77.15 2.06 -32.37
C SER A 386 78.17 2.75 -33.28
N GLY A 387 78.50 4.02 -33.02
CA GLY A 387 79.65 4.71 -33.63
C GLY A 387 81.03 4.19 -33.19
N ILE A 388 81.11 3.36 -32.14
CA ILE A 388 82.37 2.95 -31.47
C ILE A 388 82.51 1.41 -31.35
N MET A 389 81.39 0.68 -31.32
CA MET A 389 81.31 -0.76 -31.02
C MET A 389 81.07 -1.63 -32.27
N LEU A 390 81.27 -1.09 -33.47
CA LEU A 390 81.17 -1.84 -34.73
C LEU A 390 82.54 -2.41 -35.20
N ALA A 391 83.36 -2.88 -34.25
CA ALA A 391 84.75 -3.28 -34.52
C ALA A 391 85.26 -4.54 -33.79
N LEU A 392 84.53 -5.08 -32.78
CA LEU A 392 85.05 -6.11 -31.86
C LEU A 392 84.01 -7.17 -31.42
N ALA A 393 83.02 -7.47 -32.26
CA ALA A 393 81.97 -8.44 -31.94
C ALA A 393 81.53 -9.29 -33.15
N ASP A 394 82.51 -9.86 -33.87
CA ASP A 394 82.27 -10.92 -34.83
C ASP A 394 82.71 -12.28 -34.24
N GLY A 395 82.01 -13.36 -34.58
CA GLY A 395 82.32 -14.73 -34.12
C GLY A 395 81.65 -15.20 -32.81
N ALA A 396 80.31 -15.26 -32.76
CA ALA A 396 79.58 -16.00 -31.71
C ALA A 396 78.22 -16.57 -32.16
N ALA A 397 78.13 -17.12 -33.38
CA ALA A 397 76.94 -17.84 -33.81
C ALA A 397 76.78 -19.17 -33.05
N GLY A 398 75.57 -19.47 -32.55
CA GLY A 398 75.25 -20.80 -32.00
C GLY A 398 74.60 -20.83 -30.61
N ARG A 399 73.38 -20.27 -30.46
CA ARG A 399 72.49 -20.66 -29.33
C ARG A 399 71.00 -20.45 -29.58
N GLU A 400 70.46 -21.17 -30.56
CA GLU A 400 69.08 -21.64 -30.44
C GLU A 400 68.93 -22.56 -29.21
N GLY A 401 67.70 -22.78 -28.72
CA GLY A 401 67.44 -23.76 -27.64
C GLY A 401 67.29 -23.21 -26.21
N ARG A 402 66.65 -22.04 -26.03
CA ARG A 402 65.99 -21.65 -24.76
C ARG A 402 64.57 -21.11 -24.95
N ILE A 403 63.77 -21.81 -25.76
CA ILE A 403 62.31 -21.62 -25.80
C ILE A 403 61.75 -22.25 -24.51
N GLY A 404 61.35 -21.41 -23.54
CA GLY A 404 60.90 -21.87 -22.21
C GLY A 404 61.45 -21.03 -21.06
N GLY A 405 61.36 -19.70 -21.15
CA GLY A 405 61.71 -18.81 -20.02
C GLY A 405 60.59 -18.76 -18.97
N PRO A 406 60.90 -18.52 -17.67
CA PRO A 406 59.90 -18.39 -16.61
C PRO A 406 58.74 -17.41 -16.89
N PRO A 407 58.91 -16.27 -17.60
CA PRO A 407 57.79 -15.38 -17.93
C PRO A 407 56.70 -16.05 -18.78
N LEU A 408 57.05 -16.97 -19.68
CA LEU A 408 56.05 -17.64 -20.53
C LEU A 408 55.17 -18.61 -19.71
N LEU A 409 55.76 -19.26 -18.70
CA LEU A 409 55.01 -20.08 -17.74
C LEU A 409 54.17 -19.21 -16.81
N HIS A 410 54.66 -18.03 -16.41
CA HIS A 410 53.89 -17.05 -15.63
C HIS A 410 52.64 -16.61 -16.40
N HIS A 411 52.80 -16.16 -17.66
CA HIS A 411 51.68 -15.74 -18.50
C HIS A 411 50.72 -16.88 -18.84
N ALA A 412 51.20 -18.13 -18.97
CA ALA A 412 50.32 -19.29 -19.11
C ALA A 412 49.50 -19.56 -17.84
N HIS A 413 50.09 -19.40 -16.64
CA HIS A 413 49.37 -19.51 -15.37
C HIS A 413 48.40 -18.34 -15.14
N GLU A 414 48.74 -17.12 -15.54
CA GLU A 414 47.86 -15.95 -15.48
C GLU A 414 46.66 -16.13 -16.42
N ALA A 415 46.88 -16.56 -17.66
CA ALA A 415 45.82 -16.90 -18.60
C ALA A 415 44.91 -18.00 -18.04
N ALA A 416 45.47 -19.07 -17.48
CA ALA A 416 44.69 -20.16 -16.88
C ALA A 416 43.82 -19.69 -15.70
N ARG A 417 44.31 -18.76 -14.85
CA ARG A 417 43.52 -18.14 -13.77
C ARG A 417 42.38 -17.29 -14.34
N LEU A 418 42.69 -16.39 -15.26
CA LEU A 418 41.68 -15.54 -15.91
C LEU A 418 40.62 -16.37 -16.65
N GLU A 419 40.98 -17.52 -17.23
CA GLU A 419 40.00 -18.43 -17.81
C GLU A 419 39.11 -19.13 -16.75
N VAL A 420 39.63 -19.44 -15.55
CA VAL A 420 38.85 -20.01 -14.46
C VAL A 420 37.88 -18.98 -13.90
N GLU A 421 38.36 -17.78 -13.56
CA GLU A 421 37.53 -16.64 -13.13
C GLU A 421 36.45 -16.33 -14.17
N LEU A 422 36.80 -16.34 -15.46
CA LEU A 422 35.86 -16.15 -16.56
C LEU A 422 34.86 -17.31 -16.73
N ARG A 423 35.23 -18.56 -16.38
CA ARG A 423 34.29 -19.71 -16.33
C ARG A 423 33.33 -19.60 -15.16
N GLU A 424 33.80 -19.15 -14.01
CA GLU A 424 33.03 -18.94 -12.77
C GLU A 424 32.01 -17.80 -12.97
N VAL A 425 32.45 -16.62 -13.40
CA VAL A 425 31.55 -15.49 -13.73
C VAL A 425 30.54 -15.89 -14.83
N ARG A 426 30.93 -16.72 -15.81
CA ARG A 426 29.98 -17.27 -16.81
C ARG A 426 29.05 -18.35 -16.25
N ALA A 427 29.38 -19.00 -15.14
CA ALA A 427 28.46 -19.92 -14.44
C ALA A 427 27.46 -19.12 -13.59
N GLU A 428 27.94 -18.17 -12.79
CA GLU A 428 27.11 -17.24 -12.02
C GLU A 428 26.13 -16.48 -12.91
N ARG A 429 26.60 -15.93 -14.04
CA ARG A 429 25.73 -15.24 -15.00
C ARG A 429 24.61 -16.13 -15.53
N ARG A 430 24.88 -17.42 -15.79
CA ARG A 430 23.84 -18.39 -16.20
C ARG A 430 22.87 -18.74 -15.08
N ILE A 431 23.32 -18.78 -13.83
CA ILE A 431 22.46 -18.97 -12.66
C ILE A 431 21.53 -17.76 -12.50
N LEU A 432 22.06 -16.54 -12.61
CA LEU A 432 21.29 -15.29 -12.56
C LEU A 432 20.34 -15.14 -13.77
N GLU A 433 20.76 -15.53 -14.98
CA GLU A 433 19.91 -15.59 -16.18
C GLU A 433 18.72 -16.54 -15.98
N ASN A 434 18.95 -17.72 -15.38
CA ASN A 434 17.89 -18.68 -15.06
C ASN A 434 16.95 -18.14 -13.96
N GLN A 435 17.49 -17.61 -12.86
CA GLN A 435 16.69 -17.00 -11.78
C GLN A 435 15.82 -15.85 -12.29
N LEU A 436 16.37 -14.99 -13.17
CA LEU A 436 15.62 -13.93 -13.83
C LEU A 436 14.52 -14.48 -14.77
N HIS A 437 14.78 -15.58 -15.47
CA HIS A 437 13.81 -16.23 -16.33
C HIS A 437 12.67 -16.89 -15.54
N ASP A 438 12.98 -17.54 -14.41
CA ASP A 438 11.98 -18.18 -13.56
C ASP A 438 11.16 -17.16 -12.76
N ALA A 439 11.78 -16.12 -12.20
CA ALA A 439 11.06 -15.00 -11.61
C ALA A 439 10.12 -14.30 -12.60
N ARG A 440 10.51 -14.19 -13.89
CA ARG A 440 9.63 -13.68 -14.96
C ARG A 440 8.44 -14.60 -15.25
N LYS A 441 8.58 -15.93 -15.12
CA LYS A 441 7.45 -16.87 -15.23
C LYS A 441 6.49 -16.71 -14.05
N GLU A 442 7.04 -16.58 -12.84
CA GLU A 442 6.25 -16.41 -11.62
C GLU A 442 5.47 -15.09 -11.62
N ILE A 443 6.10 -13.99 -12.06
CA ILE A 443 5.41 -12.71 -12.32
C ILE A 443 4.30 -12.88 -13.35
N ALA A 444 4.57 -13.50 -14.51
CA ALA A 444 3.56 -13.68 -15.56
C ALA A 444 2.38 -14.58 -15.11
N PHE A 445 2.64 -15.59 -14.27
CA PHE A 445 1.61 -16.44 -13.68
C PHE A 445 0.75 -15.65 -12.68
N LEU A 446 1.37 -14.87 -11.79
CA LEU A 446 0.65 -14.01 -10.84
C LEU A 446 -0.13 -12.90 -11.55
N GLU A 447 0.39 -12.33 -12.64
CA GLU A 447 -0.33 -11.39 -13.50
C GLU A 447 -1.57 -12.04 -14.14
N GLU A 448 -1.48 -13.29 -14.62
CA GLU A 448 -2.62 -14.01 -15.16
C GLU A 448 -3.65 -14.36 -14.06
N GLU A 449 -3.21 -14.84 -12.90
CA GLU A 449 -4.09 -15.09 -11.74
C GLU A 449 -4.84 -13.81 -11.32
N LYS A 450 -4.12 -12.70 -11.10
CA LYS A 450 -4.72 -11.41 -10.72
C LYS A 450 -5.61 -10.83 -11.80
N LYS A 451 -5.30 -11.07 -13.08
CA LYS A 451 -6.20 -10.73 -14.20
C LYS A 451 -7.50 -11.54 -14.17
N THR A 452 -7.47 -12.83 -13.80
CA THR A 452 -8.72 -13.60 -13.60
C THR A 452 -9.51 -13.10 -12.39
N GLU A 453 -8.86 -12.77 -11.28
CA GLU A 453 -9.50 -12.20 -10.08
C GLU A 453 -10.17 -10.85 -10.39
N VAL A 454 -9.46 -9.93 -11.07
CA VAL A 454 -10.01 -8.64 -11.51
C VAL A 454 -11.20 -8.83 -12.46
N ASN A 455 -11.14 -9.78 -13.39
CA ASN A 455 -12.27 -10.09 -14.29
C ASN A 455 -13.50 -10.60 -13.52
N LEU A 456 -13.31 -11.44 -12.50
CA LEU A 456 -14.39 -11.95 -11.64
C LEU A 456 -15.01 -10.82 -10.79
N LEU A 457 -14.17 -10.00 -10.16
CA LEU A 457 -14.61 -8.85 -9.37
C LEU A 457 -15.35 -7.81 -10.24
N GLN A 458 -14.86 -7.54 -11.44
CA GLN A 458 -15.52 -6.65 -12.40
C GLN A 458 -16.89 -7.20 -12.84
N ALA A 459 -16.99 -8.50 -13.13
CA ALA A 459 -18.25 -9.13 -13.49
C ALA A 459 -19.30 -9.07 -12.37
N GLU A 460 -18.87 -9.22 -11.11
CA GLU A 460 -19.73 -9.10 -9.92
C GLU A 460 -20.11 -7.63 -9.65
N VAL A 461 -19.17 -6.69 -9.77
CA VAL A 461 -19.44 -5.24 -9.70
C VAL A 461 -20.48 -4.84 -10.75
N ASP A 462 -20.37 -5.32 -11.99
CA ASP A 462 -21.34 -5.02 -13.04
C ASP A 462 -22.67 -5.75 -12.84
N ARG A 463 -22.69 -6.92 -12.18
CA ARG A 463 -23.92 -7.56 -11.71
C ARG A 463 -24.61 -6.71 -10.64
N LEU A 464 -23.86 -6.21 -9.67
CA LEU A 464 -24.39 -5.36 -8.60
C LEU A 464 -24.91 -4.02 -9.15
N LYS A 465 -24.21 -3.38 -10.10
CA LYS A 465 -24.71 -2.20 -10.83
C LYS A 465 -26.04 -2.50 -11.53
N ARG A 466 -26.17 -3.64 -12.24
CA ARG A 466 -27.45 -4.04 -12.84
C ARG A 466 -28.54 -4.26 -11.78
N CYS A 467 -28.20 -4.79 -10.61
CA CYS A 467 -29.15 -4.96 -9.50
C CYS A 467 -29.52 -3.66 -8.74
N GLN A 468 -28.87 -2.51 -8.97
CA GLN A 468 -29.18 -1.26 -8.24
C GLN A 468 -30.55 -0.68 -8.61
N SER A 469 -31.03 -0.87 -9.84
CA SER A 469 -32.38 -0.45 -10.24
C SER A 469 -33.40 -1.57 -9.98
N ARG A 470 -34.62 -1.21 -9.56
CA ARG A 470 -35.70 -2.20 -9.35
C ARG A 470 -36.00 -2.99 -10.64
N GLU A 471 -35.90 -2.33 -11.78
CA GLU A 471 -36.11 -2.92 -13.11
C GLU A 471 -34.96 -3.87 -13.49
N GLY A 472 -33.71 -3.51 -13.19
CA GLY A 472 -32.56 -4.38 -13.39
C GLY A 472 -32.55 -5.60 -12.45
N ALA A 473 -33.04 -5.47 -11.22
CA ALA A 473 -33.30 -6.60 -10.34
C ALA A 473 -34.39 -7.54 -10.90
N HIS A 474 -35.47 -6.99 -11.48
CA HIS A 474 -36.47 -7.79 -12.19
C HIS A 474 -35.89 -8.47 -13.44
N LEU A 475 -34.96 -7.84 -14.16
CA LEU A 475 -34.30 -8.38 -15.36
C LEU A 475 -33.31 -9.51 -15.04
N GLU A 476 -32.49 -9.39 -13.98
CA GLU A 476 -31.61 -10.49 -13.54
C GLU A 476 -32.45 -11.67 -13.00
N TYR A 477 -33.58 -11.42 -12.31
CA TYR A 477 -34.55 -12.48 -11.98
C TYR A 477 -35.13 -13.13 -13.24
N LEU A 478 -35.61 -12.34 -14.20
CA LEU A 478 -36.17 -12.84 -15.47
C LEU A 478 -35.15 -13.70 -16.22
N LYS A 479 -33.90 -13.24 -16.34
CA LYS A 479 -32.78 -13.96 -16.94
C LYS A 479 -32.56 -15.32 -16.27
N ASN A 480 -32.59 -15.39 -14.94
CA ASN A 480 -32.44 -16.64 -14.20
C ASN A 480 -33.63 -17.60 -14.41
N VAL A 481 -34.85 -17.09 -14.49
CA VAL A 481 -36.05 -17.90 -14.79
C VAL A 481 -36.04 -18.40 -16.24
N VAL A 482 -35.66 -17.56 -17.20
CA VAL A 482 -35.52 -17.94 -18.63
C VAL A 482 -34.41 -18.97 -18.82
N LEU A 483 -33.24 -18.79 -18.19
CA LEU A 483 -32.16 -19.78 -18.22
C LEU A 483 -32.60 -21.12 -17.61
N SER A 484 -33.29 -21.08 -16.47
CA SER A 484 -33.84 -22.28 -15.82
C SER A 484 -34.91 -22.96 -16.68
N TYR A 485 -35.73 -22.20 -17.40
CA TYR A 485 -36.72 -22.69 -18.35
C TYR A 485 -36.08 -23.36 -19.58
N LEU A 486 -34.98 -22.79 -20.10
CA LEU A 486 -34.22 -23.40 -21.20
C LEU A 486 -33.58 -24.73 -20.78
N LEU A 487 -32.98 -24.79 -19.59
CA LEU A 487 -32.28 -25.99 -19.08
C LEU A 487 -33.23 -27.08 -18.53
N THR A 488 -34.45 -26.76 -18.13
CA THR A 488 -35.36 -27.72 -17.49
C THR A 488 -36.20 -28.51 -18.49
N THR A 489 -36.00 -29.83 -18.55
CA THR A 489 -36.73 -30.76 -19.43
C THR A 489 -38.12 -31.18 -18.93
N ARG A 490 -38.57 -30.75 -17.74
CA ARG A 490 -39.88 -31.14 -17.19
C ARG A 490 -40.96 -30.09 -17.44
N GLU A 491 -41.98 -30.48 -18.19
CA GLU A 491 -43.07 -29.62 -18.66
C GLU A 491 -43.81 -28.88 -17.53
N SER A 492 -44.13 -29.56 -16.42
CA SER A 492 -44.81 -28.94 -15.27
C SER A 492 -43.96 -27.82 -14.62
N ARG A 493 -42.63 -27.96 -14.61
CA ARG A 493 -41.72 -26.90 -14.13
C ARG A 493 -41.58 -25.78 -15.16
N ARG A 494 -41.52 -26.12 -16.46
CA ARG A 494 -41.54 -25.12 -17.55
C ARG A 494 -42.78 -24.25 -17.46
N CYS A 495 -43.97 -24.83 -17.31
CA CYS A 495 -45.22 -24.09 -17.18
C CYS A 495 -45.23 -23.10 -16.00
N HIS A 496 -44.67 -23.49 -14.84
CA HIS A 496 -44.56 -22.61 -13.67
C HIS A 496 -43.56 -21.45 -13.91
N MET A 497 -42.39 -21.73 -14.51
CA MET A 497 -41.43 -20.69 -14.89
C MET A 497 -41.96 -19.75 -15.97
N LEU A 498 -42.76 -20.26 -16.91
CA LEU A 498 -43.42 -19.44 -17.92
C LEU A 498 -44.48 -18.52 -17.29
N SER A 499 -45.21 -18.98 -16.27
CA SER A 499 -46.11 -18.13 -15.49
C SER A 499 -45.36 -17.00 -14.76
N ALA A 500 -44.13 -17.24 -14.29
CA ALA A 500 -43.30 -16.20 -13.69
C ALA A 500 -42.74 -15.22 -14.74
N ILE A 501 -42.30 -15.71 -15.90
CA ILE A 501 -41.89 -14.88 -17.06
C ILE A 501 -43.04 -13.95 -17.49
N ALA A 502 -44.24 -14.49 -17.66
CA ALA A 502 -45.43 -13.74 -18.05
C ALA A 502 -45.82 -12.66 -17.02
N ALA A 503 -45.67 -12.95 -15.72
CA ALA A 503 -45.93 -11.97 -14.66
C ALA A 503 -44.92 -10.81 -14.65
N VAL A 504 -43.62 -11.10 -14.87
CA VAL A 504 -42.57 -10.06 -14.93
C VAL A 504 -42.69 -9.21 -16.19
N LEU A 505 -42.98 -9.82 -17.34
CA LEU A 505 -43.17 -9.14 -18.63
C LEU A 505 -44.58 -8.54 -18.82
N ARG A 506 -45.48 -8.70 -17.84
CA ARG A 506 -46.88 -8.20 -17.86
C ARG A 506 -47.67 -8.62 -19.11
N PHE A 507 -47.55 -9.89 -19.51
CA PHE A 507 -48.34 -10.44 -20.62
C PHE A 507 -49.84 -10.28 -20.36
N THR A 508 -50.59 -9.95 -21.41
CA THR A 508 -52.06 -9.85 -21.35
C THR A 508 -52.69 -11.22 -21.08
N PRO A 509 -53.95 -11.27 -20.60
CA PRO A 509 -54.68 -12.54 -20.44
C PRO A 509 -54.79 -13.34 -21.74
N GLU A 510 -54.82 -12.68 -22.89
CA GLU A 510 -54.90 -13.33 -24.21
C GLU A 510 -53.57 -13.98 -24.61
N GLU A 511 -52.44 -13.29 -24.38
CA GLU A 511 -51.10 -13.83 -24.62
C GLU A 511 -50.79 -15.01 -23.69
N CYS A 512 -51.10 -14.88 -22.40
CA CYS A 512 -51.04 -15.97 -21.42
C CYS A 512 -51.85 -17.20 -21.89
N ASN A 513 -53.05 -16.98 -22.42
CA ASN A 513 -53.88 -18.06 -22.98
C ASN A 513 -53.29 -18.66 -24.28
N ARG A 514 -52.68 -17.86 -25.16
CA ARG A 514 -52.01 -18.35 -26.39
C ARG A 514 -50.83 -19.26 -26.06
N VAL A 515 -49.95 -18.84 -25.15
CA VAL A 515 -48.78 -19.64 -24.76
C VAL A 515 -49.18 -20.89 -23.95
N SER A 516 -50.19 -20.78 -23.08
CA SER A 516 -50.74 -21.91 -22.34
C SER A 516 -51.45 -22.94 -23.23
N LYS A 517 -52.04 -22.54 -24.36
CA LYS A 517 -52.56 -23.46 -25.37
C LYS A 517 -51.44 -24.23 -26.04
N LEU A 518 -50.37 -23.55 -26.48
CA LEU A 518 -49.21 -24.19 -27.14
C LEU A 518 -48.57 -25.28 -26.26
N HIS A 519 -48.33 -25.02 -24.97
CA HIS A 519 -47.73 -26.01 -24.06
C HIS A 519 -48.67 -27.19 -23.77
N LYS A 520 -50.00 -26.98 -23.78
CA LYS A 520 -51.01 -28.04 -23.65
C LYS A 520 -51.14 -28.95 -24.89
N PHE A 521 -50.46 -28.64 -25.99
CA PHE A 521 -50.37 -29.48 -27.19
C PHE A 521 -48.97 -30.11 -27.38
N SER A 522 -48.11 -30.09 -26.34
CA SER A 522 -46.78 -30.72 -26.38
C SER A 522 -46.69 -32.03 -25.57
N THR A 523 -47.82 -32.72 -25.42
CA THR A 523 -47.95 -34.09 -24.91
C THR A 523 -48.78 -34.92 -25.88
#